data_AF-A0A6V7IAK4-F1
#
_entry.id   AF-A0A6V7IAK4-F1
#
_cell.length_a   1.000
_cell.length_b   1.000
_cell.length_c   1.000
_cell.angle_alpha   90.00
_cell.angle_beta   90.00
_cell.angle_gamma   90.00
#
_symmetry.space_group_name_H-M   'P 1'
#
loop_
_entity.id
_entity.type
_entity.pdbx_description
1 polymer ?
#
loop_
_entity_poly.entity_id
_entity_poly.type
_entity_poly.pdbx_seq_one_letter_code
_entity_poly.pdbx_strand_id
1 'polypeptide(L)' 'AGCVHFTSAPSVSTCDIKVLILLYTIEKRAYLGFIPNDQTAFVDRLRKVIQHQKTTQALLRQSQ' A
#
# COMPACT_ATOMS: atom_id res chain seq x y z
N ALA A 1 -2.84 8.28 4.62
CA ALA A 1 -1.58 7.53 4.42
C ALA A 1 -1.53 7.05 2.98
N GLY A 2 -0.38 7.17 2.31
CA GLY A 2 -0.16 6.60 0.99
C GLY A 2 0.57 5.26 1.08
N CYS A 3 0.27 4.33 0.17
CA CYS A 3 1.04 3.11 -0.02
C CYS A 3 1.66 3.15 -1.42
N VAL A 4 2.99 3.13 -1.48
CA VAL A 4 3.75 3.09 -2.73
C VAL A 4 4.16 1.64 -2.99
N HIS A 5 3.81 1.11 -4.15
CA HIS A 5 4.23 -0.22 -4.59
C HIS A 5 5.26 -0.05 -5.70
N PHE A 6 6.46 -0.56 -5.48
CA PHE A 6 7.55 -0.49 -6.46
C PHE A 6 7.41 -1.66 -7.42
N THR A 7 7.21 -1.36 -8.71
CA THR A 7 7.22 -2.36 -9.76
C THR A 7 8.64 -2.50 -10.30
N SER A 8 9.27 -3.66 -10.11
CA SER A 8 10.58 -3.94 -10.70
C SER A 8 10.46 -3.92 -12.22
N ALA A 9 11.05 -2.93 -12.88
CA ALA A 9 11.24 -2.97 -14.32
C ALA A 9 12.31 -4.03 -14.65
N PRO A 10 12.15 -4.83 -15.72
CA PRO A 10 13.05 -5.94 -16.03
C PRO A 10 14.51 -5.52 -16.30
N SER A 11 14.79 -4.23 -16.51
CA SER A 11 16.13 -3.68 -16.74
C SER A 11 16.79 -3.06 -15.51
N VAL A 12 16.11 -2.95 -14.38
CA VAL A 12 16.66 -2.32 -13.16
C VAL A 12 16.93 -3.41 -12.14
N SER A 13 18.18 -3.82 -12.07
CA SER A 13 18.71 -4.70 -11.04
C SER A 13 18.56 -4.08 -9.65
N THR A 14 18.16 -4.92 -8.67
CA THR A 14 18.35 -4.78 -7.21
C THR A 14 17.56 -3.71 -6.44
N CYS A 15 16.27 -3.48 -6.73
CA CYS A 15 15.41 -2.82 -5.73
C CYS A 15 14.73 -3.87 -4.84
N ASP A 16 15.26 -4.06 -3.62
CA ASP A 16 14.71 -5.00 -2.63
C ASP A 16 13.49 -4.44 -1.88
N ILE A 17 13.15 -3.17 -2.14
CA ILE A 17 11.97 -2.52 -1.59
C ILE A 17 10.81 -2.73 -2.57
N LYS A 18 9.82 -3.48 -2.13
CA LYS A 18 8.56 -3.74 -2.84
C LYS A 18 7.48 -2.75 -2.43
N VAL A 19 7.52 -2.23 -1.19
CA VAL A 19 6.46 -1.37 -0.64
C VAL A 19 6.97 -0.34 0.38
N LEU A 20 6.40 0.86 0.33
CA LEU A 20 6.65 1.96 1.27
C LEU A 20 5.32 2.58 1.74
N ILE A 21 5.17 2.76 3.03
CA ILE A 21 4.07 3.54 3.62
C ILE A 21 4.55 4.99 3.75
N LEU A 22 3.82 5.92 3.14
CA LEU A 22 4.15 7.34 3.15
C LEU A 22 3.15 8.13 4.00
N LEU A 23 3.66 8.84 5.00
CA LEU A 23 2.88 9.69 5.90
C LEU A 23 3.40 11.12 5.82
N TYR A 24 2.52 12.10 5.57
CA TYR A 24 2.89 13.51 5.75
C TYR A 24 2.70 13.89 7.21
N THR A 25 3.71 14.52 7.81
CA THR A 25 3.63 15.08 9.15
C THR A 25 3.65 16.60 9.06
N ILE A 26 2.60 17.23 9.58
CA ILE A 26 2.46 18.69 9.56
C ILE A 26 3.53 19.35 10.42
N GLU A 27 3.82 18.78 11.59
CA GLU A 27 4.81 19.27 12.55
C GLU A 27 6.19 19.44 11.91
N LYS A 28 6.65 18.44 11.15
CA LYS A 28 7.95 18.49 10.48
C LYS A 28 7.87 19.06 9.07
N ARG A 29 6.67 19.38 8.58
CA ARG A 29 6.38 19.70 7.17
C ARG A 29 7.06 18.75 6.19
N ALA A 30 7.09 17.47 6.55
CA ALA A 30 7.90 16.46 5.87
C ALA A 30 7.15 15.14 5.73
N TYR A 31 7.53 14.39 4.70
CA TYR A 31 7.07 13.03 4.49
C TYR A 31 7.96 12.04 5.25
N LEU A 32 7.33 11.14 6.00
CA LEU A 32 7.95 9.98 6.63
C LEU A 32 7.59 8.73 5.85
N GLY A 33 8.62 7.93 5.53
CA GLY A 33 8.50 6.66 4.84
C GLY A 33 8.79 5.49 5.76
N PHE A 34 7.97 4.43 5.69
CA PHE A 34 8.17 3.18 6.44
C PHE A 34 8.20 2.00 5.48
N ILE A 35 9.28 1.23 5.51
CA ILE A 35 9.40 -0.04 4.77
C ILE A 35 8.99 -1.17 5.73
N PRO A 36 7.91 -1.92 5.45
CA PRO A 36 7.55 -3.05 6.28
C PRO A 36 8.66 -4.10 6.32
N ASN A 37 8.93 -4.68 7.48
CA ASN A 37 9.95 -5.74 7.61
C ASN A 37 9.58 -6.98 6.77
N ASP A 38 8.30 -7.38 6.80
CA ASP A 38 7.74 -8.43 5.94
C ASP A 38 6.91 -7.79 4.82
N GLN A 39 7.60 -7.35 3.79
CA GLN A 39 7.00 -6.66 2.65
C GLN A 39 6.02 -7.55 1.88
N THR A 40 6.29 -8.85 1.78
CA THR A 40 5.44 -9.81 1.07
C THR A 40 4.11 -9.98 1.80
N ALA A 41 4.14 -10.29 3.10
CA ALA A 41 2.92 -10.45 3.87
C ALA A 41 2.10 -9.16 3.96
N PHE A 42 2.77 -7.99 3.99
CA PHE A 42 2.08 -6.70 3.94
C PHE A 42 1.29 -6.52 2.65
N VAL A 43 1.91 -6.75 1.50
CA VAL A 43 1.26 -6.63 0.18
C VAL A 43 0.06 -7.57 0.08
N ASP A 44 0.19 -8.82 0.53
CA ASP A 44 -0.90 -9.79 0.48
C ASP A 44 -2.07 -9.41 1.38
N ARG A 45 -1.81 -8.92 2.59
CA ARG A 45 -2.85 -8.42 3.49
C ARG A 45 -3.52 -7.16 2.93
N LEU A 46 -2.73 -6.25 2.36
CA LEU A 46 -3.27 -5.02 1.75
C LEU A 46 -4.22 -5.34 0.59
N ARG A 47 -3.85 -6.26 -0.31
CA ARG A 47 -4.72 -6.73 -1.39
C ARG A 47 -6.05 -7.28 -0.86
N LYS A 48 -6.01 -8.09 0.20
CA LYS A 48 -7.22 -8.64 0.84
C LYS A 48 -8.11 -7.56 1.43
N VAL A 49 -7.54 -6.55 2.10
CA VAL A 49 -8.32 -5.42 2.65
C VAL A 49 -8.98 -4.61 1.54
N ILE A 50 -8.24 -4.29 0.48
CA ILE A 50 -8.79 -3.56 -0.69
C ILE A 50 -9.94 -4.35 -1.32
N GLN A 51 -9.75 -5.66 -1.52
CA GLN A 51 -10.80 -6.52 -2.08
C GLN A 51 -12.03 -6.59 -1.18
N HIS A 52 -11.84 -6.76 0.13
CA HIS A 52 -12.93 -6.79 1.10
C HIS A 52 -13.72 -5.48 1.11
N GLN A 53 -13.04 -4.32 1.13
CA GLN A 53 -13.71 -3.02 1.08
C GLN A 53 -14.51 -2.81 -0.21
N LYS A 54 -13.98 -3.26 -1.36
CA LYS A 54 -14.71 -3.21 -2.64
C LYS A 54 -15.97 -4.06 -2.59
N THR A 55 -15.90 -5.29 -2.07
CA THR A 55 -17.06 -6.17 -1.94
C THR A 55 -18.11 -5.57 -1.01
N THR A 56 -17.70 -5.07 0.16
CA THR A 56 -18.62 -4.45 1.13
C THR A 56 -19.28 -3.20 0.57
N GLN A 57 -18.54 -2.33 -0.13
CA GLN A 57 -19.13 -1.17 -0.81
C GLN A 57 -20.10 -1.57 -1.93
N ALA A 58 -19.81 -2.63 -2.69
CA ALA A 58 -20.70 -3.11 -3.74
C ALA A 58 -22.04 -3.62 -3.17
N LEU A 59 -22.00 -4.36 -2.06
CA LEU A 59 -23.19 -4.84 -1.37
C LEU A 59 -24.06 -3.69 -0.81
N LEU A 60 -23.42 -2.69 -0.19
CA LEU A 60 -24.12 -1.50 0.30
C LEU A 60 -24.79 -0.71 -0.83
N ARG A 61 -24.19 -0.68 -2.02
CA ARG A 61 -24.78 -0.03 -3.21
C ARG A 61 -25.95 -0.80 -3.83
N GLN A 62 -26.02 -2.12 -3.67
CA GLN A 62 -27.16 -2.93 -4.13
C GLN A 62 -28.36 -2.91 -3.16
N SER A 63 -28.17 -2.40 -1.95
CA SER A 63 -29.23 -2.31 -0.93
C SER A 63 -29.98 -0.96 -0.95
N GLN A 64 -29.70 -0.11 -1.94
CA GLN A 64 -30.44 1.13 -2.28
C GLN A 64 -31.15 0.94 -3.62
#